data_AF-A0A6S6ZFG5-F1
#
_entry.id   AF-A0A6S6ZFG5-F1
#
_cell.length_a   1.000
_cell.length_b   1.000
_cell.length_c   1.000
_cell.angle_alpha   90.00
_cell.angle_beta   90.00
_cell.angle_gamma   90.00
#
_symmetry.space_group_name_H-M   'P 1'
#
loop_
_entity.id
_entity.type
_entity.pdbx_description
1 polymer ?
#
loop_
_entity_poly.entity_id
_entity_poly.type
_entity_poly.pdbx_seq_one_letter_code
_entity_poly.pdbx_strand_id
1 'polypeptide(L)'
;MPDGTPQSAPAAPPRKMSLSAKMVGRFKPVLFLLGLTPFARWIWLGFNNGLTANPVEFLTRSSGTWTLVCLLVTLAITPLRRLTGQPALVRLRRMCGLFAFFYGAMHFMAWVWWDRGFDPAAMLQDIGERPFITVGFAAFLLMSALAATSTQWAMRKLGRRWQQLHRAIYAIGLLAVLHYWWHKAGKNDLTQPVLYAAVLALLLGWRVAVWWRRKP
;
A
#
# COMPACT_ATOMS: atom_id res chain seq x y z
N MET A 1 34.62 33.43 51.00
CA MET A 1 34.80 32.80 49.68
C MET A 1 34.00 31.50 49.71
N PRO A 2 32.82 31.38 49.06
CA PRO A 2 32.19 30.08 48.94
C PRO A 2 32.76 29.34 47.73
N ASP A 3 33.21 28.11 47.95
CA ASP A 3 33.72 27.20 46.94
C ASP A 3 32.66 26.89 45.88
N GLY A 4 32.83 27.48 44.70
CA GLY A 4 32.03 27.19 43.52
C GLY A 4 32.55 25.94 42.83
N THR A 5 32.15 24.75 43.30
CA THR A 5 32.34 23.52 42.52
C THR A 5 31.51 23.61 41.24
N PRO A 6 32.11 23.56 40.03
CA PRO A 6 31.35 23.60 38.79
C PRO A 6 30.52 22.33 38.65
N GLN A 7 29.19 22.48 38.70
CA GLN A 7 28.27 21.40 38.37
C GLN A 7 28.53 20.97 36.92
N SER A 8 29.02 19.74 36.74
CA SER A 8 29.17 19.11 35.43
C SER A 8 27.82 19.06 34.73
N ALA A 9 27.68 19.76 33.61
CA ALA A 9 26.47 19.74 32.80
C ALA A 9 26.13 18.29 32.40
N PRO A 10 24.84 17.89 32.44
CA PRO A 10 24.44 16.54 32.06
C PRO A 10 24.85 16.26 30.61
N ALA A 11 25.53 15.13 30.41
CA ALA A 11 25.96 14.67 29.08
C ALA A 11 24.76 14.63 28.13
N ALA A 12 24.89 15.31 26.98
CA ALA A 12 23.84 15.33 25.97
C ALA A 12 23.47 13.89 25.57
N PRO A 13 22.17 13.55 25.47
CA PRO A 13 21.75 12.19 25.14
C PRO A 13 22.36 11.76 23.80
N PRO A 14 22.75 10.47 23.65
CA PRO A 14 23.42 9.99 22.45
C PRO A 14 22.56 10.27 21.21
N ARG A 15 23.15 10.97 20.25
CA ARG A 15 22.49 11.35 18.99
C ARG A 15 22.16 10.07 18.22
N LYS A 16 20.88 9.65 18.22
CA LYS A 16 20.43 8.50 17.44
C LYS A 16 20.86 8.66 15.98
N MET A 17 21.63 7.71 15.46
CA MET A 17 22.02 7.71 14.04
C MET A 17 20.76 7.70 13.17
N SER A 18 20.50 8.83 12.51
CA SER A 18 19.38 8.95 11.58
C SER A 18 19.89 8.85 10.15
N LEU A 19 19.22 8.03 9.35
CA LEU A 19 19.46 7.90 7.92
C LEU A 19 19.27 9.26 7.27
N SER A 20 20.31 9.68 6.53
CA SER A 20 20.23 10.93 5.78
C SER A 20 19.17 10.83 4.69
N ALA A 21 18.50 11.96 4.48
CA ALA A 21 17.67 12.27 3.32
C ALA A 21 18.27 11.80 1.98
N LYS A 22 19.60 11.98 1.82
CA LYS A 22 20.34 11.58 0.62
C LYS A 22 20.49 10.06 0.52
N MET A 23 20.77 9.38 1.64
CA MET A 23 20.91 7.92 1.68
C MET A 23 19.60 7.23 1.27
N VAL A 24 18.46 7.63 1.85
CA VAL A 24 17.15 7.08 1.46
C VAL A 24 16.82 7.38 0.00
N GLY A 25 17.29 8.53 -0.53
CA GLY A 25 17.17 8.86 -1.95
C GLY A 25 17.90 7.84 -2.85
N ARG A 26 19.11 7.42 -2.48
CA ARG A 26 19.89 6.41 -3.22
C ARG A 26 19.25 5.02 -3.23
N PHE A 27 18.41 4.69 -2.24
CA PHE A 27 17.67 3.42 -2.20
C PHE A 27 16.41 3.41 -3.09
N LYS A 28 15.95 4.57 -3.58
CA LYS A 28 14.72 4.63 -4.39
C LYS A 28 14.81 3.81 -5.69
N PRO A 29 15.89 3.86 -6.48
CA PRO A 29 16.00 3.04 -7.69
C PRO A 29 15.93 1.53 -7.36
N VAL A 30 16.60 1.10 -6.29
CA VAL A 30 16.55 -0.31 -5.85
C VAL A 30 15.12 -0.71 -5.51
N LEU A 31 14.41 0.09 -4.70
CA LEU A 31 13.03 -0.19 -4.34
C LEU A 31 12.08 -0.11 -5.55
N PHE A 32 12.38 0.73 -6.55
CA PHE A 32 11.64 0.79 -7.80
C PHE A 32 11.82 -0.50 -8.63
N LEU A 33 13.06 -0.97 -8.77
CA LEU A 33 13.36 -2.24 -9.43
C LEU A 33 12.70 -3.41 -8.70
N LEU A 34 12.79 -3.45 -7.36
CA LEU A 34 12.07 -4.44 -6.54
C LEU A 34 10.56 -4.40 -6.78
N GLY A 35 9.98 -3.21 -6.85
CA GLY A 35 8.56 -3.02 -7.17
C GLY A 35 8.17 -3.53 -8.56
N LEU A 36 9.09 -3.54 -9.53
CA LEU A 36 8.88 -4.08 -10.88
C LEU A 36 9.17 -5.58 -11.02
N THR A 37 9.82 -6.22 -10.04
CA THR A 37 10.17 -7.64 -10.13
C THR A 37 9.00 -8.57 -10.47
N PRO A 38 7.78 -8.41 -9.92
CA PRO A 38 6.64 -9.25 -10.29
C PRO A 38 6.24 -9.11 -11.75
N PHE A 39 6.20 -7.86 -12.22
CA PHE A 39 5.87 -7.54 -13.59
C PHE A 39 6.91 -8.08 -14.58
N ALA A 40 8.20 -7.91 -14.27
CA ALA A 40 9.29 -8.48 -15.06
C ALA A 40 9.22 -10.02 -15.11
N ARG A 41 8.87 -10.67 -13.98
CA ARG A 41 8.65 -12.11 -13.93
C ARG A 41 7.51 -12.54 -14.86
N TRP A 42 6.40 -11.81 -14.91
CA TRP A 42 5.29 -12.14 -15.81
C TRP A 42 5.70 -12.08 -17.28
N ILE A 43 6.45 -11.03 -17.66
CA ILE A 43 7.00 -10.89 -19.01
C ILE A 43 7.91 -12.07 -19.35
N TRP A 44 8.84 -12.40 -18.45
CA TRP A 44 9.75 -13.52 -18.64
C TRP A 44 9.00 -14.86 -18.79
N LEU A 45 8.00 -15.14 -17.93
CA LEU A 45 7.17 -16.34 -18.05
C LEU A 45 6.42 -16.39 -19.38
N GLY A 46 5.94 -15.25 -19.88
CA GLY A 46 5.27 -15.15 -21.18
C GLY A 46 6.18 -15.53 -22.35
N PHE A 47 7.43 -15.05 -22.36
CA PHE A 47 8.39 -15.40 -23.41
C PHE A 47 8.94 -16.84 -23.32
N ASN A 48 8.85 -17.47 -22.14
CA ASN A 48 9.41 -18.79 -21.90
C ASN A 48 8.34 -19.89 -21.79
N ASN A 49 7.10 -19.63 -22.24
CA ASN A 49 5.97 -20.56 -22.11
C ASN A 49 5.78 -21.10 -20.67
N GLY A 50 6.17 -20.30 -19.67
CA GLY A 50 6.11 -20.67 -18.24
C GLY A 50 4.84 -20.18 -17.55
N LEU A 51 3.90 -19.57 -18.27
CA LEU A 51 2.59 -19.20 -17.74
C LEU A 51 1.77 -20.47 -17.47
N THR A 52 0.89 -20.40 -16.48
CA THR A 52 0.00 -21.52 -16.14
C THR A 52 -0.99 -21.80 -17.27
N ALA A 53 -1.68 -22.95 -17.22
CA ALA A 53 -2.71 -23.33 -18.20
C ALA A 53 -3.79 -22.26 -18.45
N ASN A 54 -4.10 -21.42 -17.46
CA ASN A 54 -4.92 -20.22 -17.63
C ASN A 54 -4.10 -18.94 -17.34
N PRO A 55 -3.44 -18.35 -18.35
CA PRO A 55 -2.59 -17.17 -18.18
C PRO A 55 -3.33 -15.95 -17.65
N VAL A 56 -4.56 -15.72 -18.13
CA VAL A 56 -5.40 -14.59 -17.73
C VAL A 56 -5.70 -14.66 -16.24
N GLU A 57 -6.18 -15.82 -15.77
CA GLU A 57 -6.48 -16.01 -14.35
C GLU A 57 -5.22 -15.84 -13.47
N PHE A 58 -4.07 -16.35 -13.91
CA PHE A 58 -2.81 -16.16 -13.20
C PHE A 58 -2.43 -14.68 -13.08
N LEU A 59 -2.48 -13.93 -14.18
CA LEU A 59 -2.15 -12.50 -14.19
C LEU A 59 -3.14 -11.68 -13.35
N THR A 60 -4.43 -11.97 -13.43
CA THR A 60 -5.48 -11.32 -12.63
C THR A 60 -5.26 -11.56 -11.13
N ARG A 61 -5.02 -12.81 -10.72
CA ARG A 61 -4.77 -13.15 -9.31
C ARG A 61 -3.44 -12.57 -8.81
N SER A 62 -2.39 -12.64 -9.62
CA SER A 62 -1.07 -12.14 -9.25
C SER A 62 -1.08 -10.62 -9.09
N SER A 63 -1.68 -9.89 -10.03
CA SER A 63 -1.82 -8.43 -9.93
C SER A 63 -2.65 -7.99 -8.72
N GLY A 64 -3.75 -8.67 -8.40
CA GLY A 64 -4.52 -8.41 -7.18
C GLY A 64 -3.68 -8.64 -5.91
N THR A 65 -2.90 -9.72 -5.86
CA THR A 65 -2.02 -10.02 -4.73
C THR A 65 -0.93 -8.95 -4.54
N TRP A 66 -0.27 -8.54 -5.63
CA TRP A 66 0.78 -7.51 -5.56
C TRP A 66 0.23 -6.11 -5.24
N THR A 67 -1.01 -5.82 -5.65
CA THR A 67 -1.75 -4.62 -5.20
C THR A 67 -1.82 -4.58 -3.68
N LEU A 68 -2.28 -5.67 -3.06
CA LEU A 68 -2.44 -5.78 -1.61
C LEU A 68 -1.08 -5.75 -0.88
N VAL A 69 -0.07 -6.46 -1.40
CA VAL A 69 1.29 -6.43 -0.85
C VAL A 69 1.85 -5.01 -0.85
N CYS A 70 1.81 -4.30 -1.98
CA CYS A 70 2.32 -2.93 -2.08
C CYS A 70 1.52 -1.97 -1.18
N LEU A 71 0.20 -2.17 -1.05
CA LEU A 71 -0.64 -1.40 -0.13
C LEU A 71 -0.23 -1.60 1.33
N LEU A 72 -0.02 -2.85 1.76
CA LEU A 72 0.42 -3.19 3.11
C LEU A 72 1.83 -2.66 3.39
N VAL A 73 2.76 -2.77 2.45
CA VAL A 73 4.10 -2.15 2.54
C VAL A 73 3.96 -0.64 2.72
N THR A 74 3.08 0.01 1.96
CA THR A 74 2.82 1.45 2.09
C THR A 74 2.30 1.81 3.49
N LEU A 75 1.40 0.98 4.04
CA LEU A 75 0.91 1.12 5.41
C LEU A 75 1.99 0.79 6.46
N ALA A 76 2.95 -0.09 6.17
CA ALA A 76 4.02 -0.46 7.10
C ALA A 76 5.08 0.65 7.29
N ILE A 77 5.24 1.55 6.32
CA ILE A 77 6.27 2.61 6.39
C ILE A 77 6.10 3.52 7.62
N THR A 78 4.86 3.84 8.01
CA THR A 78 4.62 4.70 9.19
C THR A 78 5.04 4.04 10.50
N PRO A 79 4.60 2.82 10.85
CA PRO A 79 5.09 2.11 12.02
C PRO A 79 6.59 1.91 12.00
N LEU A 80 7.14 1.45 10.87
CA LEU A 80 8.58 1.22 10.72
C LEU A 80 9.38 2.50 11.03
N ARG A 81 8.96 3.64 10.47
CA ARG A 81 9.56 4.96 10.71
C ARG A 81 9.58 5.34 12.19
N ARG A 82 8.50 5.05 12.93
CA ARG A 82 8.39 5.41 14.35
C ARG A 82 9.17 4.45 15.24
N LEU A 83 9.11 3.16 14.97
CA LEU A 83 9.81 2.13 15.75
C LEU A 83 11.33 2.23 15.59
N THR A 84 11.81 2.47 14.37
CA THR A 84 13.24 2.62 14.08
C THR A 84 13.78 4.03 14.37
N GLY A 85 12.91 5.01 14.62
CA GLY A 85 13.31 6.41 14.79
C GLY A 85 13.87 7.06 13.51
N GLN A 86 13.54 6.53 12.33
CA GLN A 86 14.12 6.96 11.05
C GLN A 86 13.14 7.79 10.20
N PRO A 87 13.00 9.12 10.41
CA PRO A 87 11.98 9.94 9.73
C PRO A 87 12.10 9.95 8.20
N ALA A 88 13.31 9.77 7.66
CA ALA A 88 13.58 9.78 6.23
C ALA A 88 12.82 8.68 5.45
N LEU A 89 12.44 7.56 6.09
CA LEU A 89 11.70 6.46 5.46
C LEU A 89 10.34 6.90 4.89
N VAL A 90 9.75 8.00 5.39
CA VAL A 90 8.49 8.52 4.85
C VAL A 90 8.57 8.86 3.35
N ARG A 91 9.78 9.15 2.84
CA ARG A 91 10.02 9.48 1.43
C ARG A 91 9.78 8.31 0.48
N LEU A 92 9.77 7.07 0.99
CA LEU A 92 9.48 5.86 0.22
C LEU A 92 7.97 5.64 0.03
N ARG A 93 7.14 6.24 0.90
CA ARG A 93 5.69 5.99 0.96
C ARG A 93 4.97 6.29 -0.34
N ARG A 94 5.30 7.39 -1.00
CA ARG A 94 4.68 7.76 -2.28
C ARG A 94 4.94 6.71 -3.34
N MET A 95 6.18 6.20 -3.42
CA MET A 95 6.55 5.24 -4.45
C MET A 95 5.85 3.89 -4.24
N CYS A 96 5.84 3.36 -3.00
CA CYS A 96 5.11 2.14 -2.69
C CYS A 96 3.60 2.28 -2.96
N GLY A 97 3.02 3.44 -2.65
CA GLY A 97 1.61 3.71 -2.92
C GLY A 97 1.29 3.76 -4.42
N LEU A 98 2.20 4.30 -5.24
CA LEU A 98 2.06 4.29 -6.69
C LEU A 98 2.21 2.88 -7.28
N PHE A 99 3.09 2.03 -6.73
CA PHE A 99 3.14 0.63 -7.12
C PHE A 99 1.86 -0.13 -6.76
N ALA A 100 1.28 0.15 -5.59
CA ALA A 100 -0.03 -0.41 -5.24
C ALA A 100 -1.09 -0.01 -6.27
N PHE A 101 -1.13 1.25 -6.68
CA PHE A 101 -2.03 1.70 -7.74
C PHE A 101 -1.71 1.08 -9.10
N PHE A 102 -0.44 0.96 -9.49
CA PHE A 102 -0.01 0.34 -10.74
C PHE A 102 -0.54 -1.10 -10.86
N TYR A 103 -0.30 -1.93 -9.84
CA TYR A 103 -0.82 -3.29 -9.83
C TYR A 103 -2.35 -3.33 -9.73
N GLY A 104 -2.95 -2.38 -9.00
CA GLY A 104 -4.41 -2.27 -8.91
C GLY A 104 -5.05 -1.91 -10.24
N ALA A 105 -4.42 -1.04 -11.02
CA ALA A 105 -4.85 -0.67 -12.36
C ALA A 105 -4.70 -1.84 -13.34
N MET A 106 -3.62 -2.62 -13.24
CA MET A 106 -3.49 -3.86 -14.02
C MET A 106 -4.57 -4.88 -13.66
N HIS A 107 -4.85 -5.06 -12.37
CA HIS A 107 -5.90 -5.96 -11.89
C HIS A 107 -7.28 -5.52 -12.36
N PHE A 108 -7.58 -4.21 -12.28
CA PHE A 108 -8.81 -3.64 -12.78
C PHE A 108 -8.93 -3.78 -14.30
N MET A 109 -7.85 -3.52 -15.05
CA MET A 109 -7.81 -3.66 -16.50
C MET A 109 -8.04 -5.11 -16.93
N ALA A 110 -7.58 -6.09 -16.17
CA ALA A 110 -7.87 -7.49 -16.43
C ALA A 110 -9.38 -7.79 -16.44
N TRP A 111 -10.14 -7.24 -15.48
CA TRP A 111 -11.59 -7.36 -15.45
C TRP A 111 -12.26 -6.59 -16.60
N VAL A 112 -11.87 -5.34 -16.83
CA VAL A 112 -12.47 -4.50 -17.89
C VAL A 112 -12.22 -5.08 -19.28
N TRP A 113 -10.99 -5.50 -19.56
CA TRP A 113 -10.59 -5.96 -20.88
C TRP A 113 -10.83 -7.46 -21.07
N TRP A 114 -10.21 -8.32 -20.26
CA TRP A 114 -10.28 -9.77 -20.50
C TRP A 114 -11.64 -10.37 -20.11
N ASP A 115 -12.21 -9.99 -18.97
CA ASP A 115 -13.46 -10.60 -18.51
C ASP A 115 -14.70 -9.98 -19.17
N ARG A 116 -14.67 -8.66 -19.44
CA ARG A 116 -15.83 -7.90 -19.95
C ARG A 116 -15.69 -7.33 -21.34
N GLY A 117 -14.52 -7.43 -21.98
CA GLY A 117 -14.34 -6.99 -23.36
C GLY A 117 -14.67 -5.51 -23.60
N PHE A 118 -14.53 -4.66 -22.57
CA PHE A 118 -14.95 -3.26 -22.57
C PHE A 118 -16.47 -3.01 -22.73
N ASP A 119 -17.33 -3.99 -22.43
CA ASP A 119 -18.79 -3.81 -22.43
C ASP A 119 -19.28 -3.12 -21.13
N PRO A 120 -19.75 -1.86 -21.19
CA PRO A 120 -20.20 -1.14 -20.00
C PRO A 120 -21.46 -1.75 -19.37
N ALA A 121 -22.34 -2.38 -20.16
CA ALA A 121 -23.56 -2.98 -19.64
C ALA A 121 -23.24 -4.21 -18.79
N ALA A 122 -22.39 -5.09 -19.30
CA ALA A 122 -21.90 -6.25 -18.56
C ALA A 122 -21.13 -5.85 -17.29
N MET A 123 -20.34 -4.78 -17.35
CA MET A 123 -19.63 -4.24 -16.19
C MET A 123 -20.58 -3.71 -15.12
N LEU A 124 -21.61 -2.95 -15.50
CA LEU A 124 -22.60 -2.41 -14.58
C LEU A 124 -23.43 -3.52 -13.93
N GLN A 125 -23.81 -4.54 -14.71
CA GLN A 125 -24.48 -5.73 -14.19
C GLN A 125 -23.62 -6.43 -13.14
N ASP A 126 -22.33 -6.64 -13.42
CA ASP A 126 -21.39 -7.23 -12.47
C ASP A 126 -21.28 -6.45 -11.16
N ILE A 127 -21.23 -5.11 -11.25
CA ILE A 127 -21.16 -4.23 -10.08
C ILE A 127 -22.44 -4.34 -9.24
N GLY A 128 -23.61 -4.55 -9.86
CA GLY A 128 -24.89 -4.71 -9.17
C GLY A 128 -25.11 -6.09 -8.57
N GLU A 129 -24.69 -7.15 -9.28
CA GLU A 129 -25.00 -8.54 -8.93
C GLU A 129 -23.92 -9.20 -8.05
N ARG A 130 -22.68 -8.71 -8.08
CA ARG A 130 -21.53 -9.36 -7.42
C ARG A 130 -20.93 -8.44 -6.37
N PRO A 131 -21.28 -8.61 -5.07
CA PRO A 131 -20.80 -7.75 -3.99
C PRO A 131 -19.28 -7.61 -3.91
N PHE A 132 -18.53 -8.68 -4.23
CA PHE A 132 -17.07 -8.62 -4.25
C PHE A 132 -16.55 -7.65 -5.32
N ILE A 133 -17.18 -7.59 -6.50
CA ILE A 133 -16.81 -6.65 -7.57
C ILE A 133 -17.13 -5.22 -7.13
N THR A 134 -18.29 -4.99 -6.54
CA THR A 134 -18.67 -3.66 -6.01
C THR A 134 -17.62 -3.13 -5.03
N VAL A 135 -17.18 -3.97 -4.08
CA VAL A 135 -16.15 -3.60 -3.10
C VAL A 135 -14.79 -3.36 -3.76
N GLY A 136 -14.40 -4.21 -4.71
CA GLY A 136 -13.15 -4.04 -5.47
C GLY A 136 -13.15 -2.74 -6.28
N PHE A 137 -14.26 -2.43 -6.96
CA PHE A 137 -14.46 -1.21 -7.71
C PHE A 137 -14.39 0.03 -6.82
N ALA A 138 -15.09 0.02 -5.67
CA ALA A 138 -15.02 1.12 -4.71
C ALA A 138 -13.59 1.35 -4.18
N ALA A 139 -12.86 0.28 -3.88
CA ALA A 139 -11.45 0.38 -3.49
C ALA A 139 -10.60 1.00 -4.61
N PHE A 140 -10.80 0.57 -5.86
CA PHE A 140 -10.08 1.09 -7.02
C PHE A 140 -10.36 2.58 -7.26
N LEU A 141 -11.61 3.05 -7.14
CA LEU A 141 -11.96 4.47 -7.26
C LEU A 141 -11.24 5.32 -6.20
N LEU A 142 -11.23 4.86 -4.95
CA LEU A 142 -10.51 5.54 -3.89
C LEU A 142 -9.00 5.56 -4.15
N MET A 143 -8.42 4.42 -4.60
CA MET A 143 -7.00 4.35 -4.98
C MET A 143 -6.66 5.31 -6.12
N SER A 144 -7.55 5.42 -7.12
CA SER A 144 -7.41 6.32 -8.26
C SER A 144 -7.38 7.78 -7.82
N ALA A 145 -8.26 8.17 -6.90
CA ALA A 145 -8.27 9.51 -6.32
C ALA A 145 -6.96 9.82 -5.57
N LEU A 146 -6.42 8.85 -4.80
CA LEU A 146 -5.14 8.99 -4.12
C LEU A 146 -3.96 9.10 -5.10
N ALA A 147 -3.97 8.30 -6.17
CA ALA A 147 -2.93 8.33 -7.19
C ALA A 147 -2.92 9.66 -7.95
N ALA A 148 -4.10 10.14 -8.39
CA ALA A 148 -4.26 11.42 -9.07
C ALA A 148 -3.80 12.61 -8.22
N THR A 149 -4.02 12.53 -6.90
CA THR A 149 -3.61 13.58 -5.95
C THR A 149 -2.23 13.36 -5.32
N SER A 150 -1.41 12.46 -5.90
CA SER A 150 -0.06 12.17 -5.41
C SER A 150 1.00 13.21 -5.82
N THR A 151 0.64 14.18 -6.67
CA THR A 151 1.59 15.19 -7.19
C THR A 151 1.90 16.30 -6.17
N GLN A 152 3.07 16.93 -6.32
CA GLN A 152 3.47 18.07 -5.48
C GLN A 152 2.51 19.26 -5.62
N TRP A 153 1.95 19.43 -6.82
CA TRP A 153 0.94 20.44 -7.08
C TRP A 153 -0.34 20.18 -6.29
N ALA A 154 -0.89 18.96 -6.34
CA ALA A 154 -2.10 18.61 -5.61
C ALA A 154 -1.92 18.73 -4.08
N MET A 155 -0.76 18.31 -3.56
CA MET A 155 -0.42 18.48 -2.14
C MET A 155 -0.46 19.95 -1.70
N ARG A 156 0.12 20.85 -2.51
CA ARG A 156 0.12 22.30 -2.22
C ARG A 156 -1.27 22.92 -2.35
N LYS A 157 -2.03 22.54 -3.38
CA LYS A 157 -3.36 23.12 -3.67
C LYS A 157 -4.43 22.71 -2.66
N LEU A 158 -4.45 21.44 -2.22
CA LEU A 158 -5.49 20.92 -1.32
C LEU A 158 -5.18 21.13 0.17
N GLY A 159 -3.91 21.34 0.55
CA GLY A 159 -3.51 21.60 1.93
C GLY A 159 -4.02 20.54 2.92
N ARG A 160 -4.81 20.96 3.93
CA ARG A 160 -5.36 20.05 4.95
C ARG A 160 -6.31 18.98 4.39
N ARG A 161 -7.07 19.31 3.33
CA ARG A 161 -8.00 18.36 2.68
C ARG A 161 -7.25 17.19 2.03
N TRP A 162 -6.01 17.42 1.56
CA TRP A 162 -5.16 16.36 1.01
C TRP A 162 -4.90 15.25 2.04
N GLN A 163 -4.64 15.62 3.29
CA GLN A 163 -4.40 14.66 4.36
C GLN A 163 -5.68 13.88 4.71
N GLN A 164 -6.85 14.53 4.69
CA GLN A 164 -8.14 13.86 4.90
C GLN A 164 -8.40 12.83 3.79
N LEU A 165 -8.21 13.21 2.53
CA LEU A 165 -8.34 12.32 1.38
C LEU A 165 -7.38 11.13 1.49
N HIS A 166 -6.10 11.37 1.82
CA HIS A 166 -5.11 10.30 1.93
C HIS A 166 -5.29 9.39 3.17
N ARG A 167 -6.22 9.70 4.09
CA ARG A 167 -6.66 8.75 5.13
C ARG A 167 -7.55 7.66 4.57
N ALA A 168 -8.13 7.85 3.37
CA ALA A 168 -8.90 6.81 2.69
C ALA A 168 -8.07 5.54 2.41
N ILE A 169 -6.74 5.60 2.47
CA ILE A 169 -5.86 4.40 2.42
C ILE A 169 -6.23 3.33 3.46
N TYR A 170 -6.81 3.71 4.60
CA TYR A 170 -7.26 2.75 5.61
C TYR A 170 -8.54 2.04 5.16
N ALA A 171 -9.50 2.79 4.61
CA ALA A 171 -10.71 2.22 4.02
C ALA A 171 -10.36 1.32 2.82
N ILE A 172 -9.45 1.77 1.94
CA ILE A 172 -8.94 0.97 0.82
C ILE A 172 -8.35 -0.35 1.33
N GLY A 173 -7.56 -0.34 2.41
CA GLY A 173 -7.03 -1.57 3.01
C GLY A 173 -8.13 -2.55 3.44
N LEU A 174 -9.16 -2.05 4.13
CA LEU A 174 -10.28 -2.88 4.57
C LEU A 174 -11.09 -3.43 3.38
N LEU A 175 -11.40 -2.58 2.41
CA LEU A 175 -12.11 -2.97 1.19
C LEU A 175 -11.31 -4.00 0.38
N ALA A 176 -9.99 -3.83 0.26
CA ALA A 176 -9.14 -4.77 -0.48
C ALA A 176 -9.10 -6.16 0.19
N VAL A 177 -9.00 -6.21 1.52
CA VAL A 177 -9.06 -7.49 2.26
C VAL A 177 -10.45 -8.12 2.14
N LEU A 178 -11.52 -7.33 2.26
CA LEU A 178 -12.90 -7.82 2.11
C LEU A 178 -13.16 -8.37 0.69
N HIS A 179 -12.74 -7.64 -0.34
CA HIS A 179 -12.79 -8.06 -1.73
C HIS A 179 -12.10 -9.42 -1.92
N TYR A 180 -10.87 -9.54 -1.39
CA TYR A 180 -10.09 -10.77 -1.52
C TYR A 180 -10.71 -11.93 -0.72
N TRP A 181 -11.24 -11.65 0.47
CA TRP A 181 -11.93 -12.61 1.30
C TRP A 181 -13.14 -13.20 0.60
N TRP A 182 -14.05 -12.38 0.08
CA TRP A 182 -15.24 -12.88 -0.61
C TRP A 182 -14.91 -13.66 -1.88
N HIS A 183 -13.89 -13.24 -2.64
CA HIS A 183 -13.44 -13.99 -3.81
C HIS A 183 -12.95 -15.40 -3.45
N LYS A 184 -12.29 -15.55 -2.30
CA LYS A 184 -11.69 -16.82 -1.85
C LYS A 184 -12.60 -17.68 -0.96
N ALA A 185 -13.56 -17.06 -0.27
CA ALA A 185 -14.49 -17.75 0.62
C ALA A 185 -15.33 -18.80 -0.11
N GLY A 186 -15.76 -18.51 -1.35
CA GLY A 186 -16.48 -19.50 -2.16
C GLY A 186 -15.67 -20.74 -2.55
N LYS A 187 -14.34 -20.74 -2.31
CA LYS A 187 -13.42 -21.84 -2.64
C LYS A 187 -12.81 -22.49 -1.39
N ASN A 188 -13.22 -22.10 -0.18
CA ASN A 188 -12.63 -22.53 1.10
C ASN A 188 -11.09 -22.37 1.20
N ASP A 189 -10.49 -21.49 0.40
CA ASP A 189 -9.05 -21.21 0.38
C ASP A 189 -8.76 -19.89 1.11
N LEU A 190 -8.89 -19.92 2.44
CA LEU A 190 -8.83 -18.73 3.29
C LEU A 190 -7.45 -18.41 3.88
N THR A 191 -6.44 -19.25 3.66
CA THR A 191 -5.12 -19.08 4.28
C THR A 191 -4.47 -17.74 3.91
N GLN A 192 -4.43 -17.40 2.61
CA GLN A 192 -3.83 -16.15 2.15
C GLN A 192 -4.64 -14.91 2.61
N PRO A 193 -5.98 -14.85 2.42
CA PRO A 193 -6.79 -13.75 2.94
C PRO A 193 -6.60 -13.49 4.43
N VAL A 194 -6.58 -14.55 5.26
CA VAL A 194 -6.39 -14.43 6.71
C VAL A 194 -5.03 -13.82 7.06
N LEU A 195 -3.95 -14.23 6.39
CA LEU A 195 -2.62 -13.67 6.63
C LEU A 195 -2.57 -12.17 6.31
N TYR A 196 -3.10 -11.74 5.17
CA TYR A 196 -3.12 -10.32 4.83
C TYR A 196 -4.06 -9.51 5.73
N ALA A 197 -5.20 -10.08 6.13
CA ALA A 197 -6.10 -9.47 7.11
C ALA A 197 -5.39 -9.28 8.46
N ALA A 198 -4.64 -10.27 8.93
CA ALA A 198 -3.87 -10.20 10.17
C ALA A 198 -2.79 -9.10 10.12
N VAL A 199 -2.04 -9.03 9.01
CA VAL A 199 -1.03 -7.96 8.80
C VAL A 199 -1.70 -6.59 8.79
N LEU A 200 -2.83 -6.43 8.08
CA LEU A 200 -3.57 -5.17 8.07
C LEU A 200 -4.06 -4.79 9.47
N ALA A 201 -4.67 -5.75 10.20
CA ALA A 201 -5.16 -5.55 11.54
C ALA A 201 -4.04 -5.14 12.50
N LEU A 202 -2.87 -5.77 12.42
CA LEU A 202 -1.69 -5.38 13.20
C LEU A 202 -1.25 -3.93 12.88
N LEU A 203 -1.18 -3.58 11.59
CA LEU A 203 -0.76 -2.25 11.14
C LEU A 203 -1.74 -1.14 11.55
N LEU A 204 -3.05 -1.40 11.48
CA LEU A 204 -4.09 -0.46 11.89
C LEU A 204 -4.21 -0.41 13.42
N GLY A 205 -4.18 -1.55 14.09
CA GLY A 205 -4.20 -1.66 15.56
C GLY A 205 -3.05 -0.92 16.21
N TRP A 206 -1.83 -1.05 15.68
CA TRP A 206 -0.68 -0.26 16.15
C TRP A 206 -0.95 1.26 16.06
N ARG A 207 -1.63 1.74 15.01
CA ARG A 207 -1.96 3.17 14.89
C ARG A 207 -2.96 3.62 15.93
N VAL A 208 -3.99 2.81 16.17
CA VAL A 208 -5.01 3.08 17.19
C VAL A 208 -4.35 3.12 18.58
N ALA A 209 -3.52 2.13 18.90
CA ALA A 209 -2.78 2.09 20.16
C ALA A 209 -1.89 3.32 20.37
N VAL A 210 -1.14 3.74 19.34
CA VAL A 210 -0.30 4.95 19.43
C VAL A 210 -1.13 6.22 19.50
N TRP A 211 -2.32 6.26 18.89
CA TRP A 211 -3.23 7.40 19.00
C TRP A 211 -3.81 7.51 20.42
N TRP A 212 -4.22 6.40 21.03
CA TRP A 212 -4.70 6.37 22.42
C TRP A 212 -3.62 6.79 23.41
N ARG A 213 -2.37 6.31 23.28
CA ARG A 213 -1.26 6.70 24.15
C ARG A 213 -0.84 8.18 24.03
N ARG A 214 -1.36 8.91 23.04
CA ARG A 214 -1.08 10.33 22.81
C ARG A 214 -2.23 11.23 23.21
N LYS A 215 -3.38 10.66 23.60
CA LYS A 215 -4.42 11.45 24.25
C LYS A 215 -3.88 11.84 25.64
N PRO A 216 -3.98 13.13 26.02
CA PRO A 216 -3.64 13.57 27.36
C PRO A 216 -4.51 12.88 28.40
#